data_AF-Q5CZ19-F1
#
_entry.id   AF-Q5CZ19-F1
#
_cell.length_a   1.000
_cell.length_b   1.000
_cell.length_c   1.000
_cell.angle_alpha   90.00
_cell.angle_beta   90.00
_cell.angle_gamma   90.00
#
_symmetry.space_group_name_H-M   'P 1'
#
loop_
_entity.id
_entity.type
_entity.pdbx_description
1 polymer ?
#
loop_
_entity_poly.entity_id
_entity_poly.type
_entity_poly.pdbx_seq_one_letter_code
_entity_poly.pdbx_strand_id
1 'polypeptide(L)'
;FILFSFFKKASTNKLFQNNSKIVCGTDEGNLLFFSWDNFGDCTDRMLIPFVDGFENDNSVEHIQIYQDQFAIISTSDGILKVVEFFPNEILGKF
;
A
#
# COMPACT_ATOMS: atom_id res chain seq x y z
N PHE A 1 -2.57 -0.59 -21.86
CA PHE A 1 -3.88 -1.18 -21.47
C PHE A 1 -3.82 -1.90 -20.12
N ILE A 2 -2.81 -2.74 -19.82
CA ILE A 2 -2.70 -3.45 -18.53
C ILE A 2 -2.52 -2.48 -17.35
N LEU A 3 -1.68 -1.46 -17.50
CA LEU A 3 -1.39 -0.47 -16.44
C LEU A 3 -2.64 0.26 -15.92
N PHE A 4 -3.51 0.73 -16.82
CA PHE A 4 -4.75 1.40 -16.46
C PHE A 4 -5.74 0.47 -15.75
N SER A 5 -5.72 -0.83 -16.07
CA SER A 5 -6.57 -1.81 -15.41
C SER A 5 -6.07 -2.14 -14.00
N PHE A 6 -4.75 -2.11 -13.78
CA PHE A 6 -4.16 -2.33 -12.46
C PHE A 6 -4.41 -1.16 -11.51
N PHE A 7 -4.22 0.08 -11.98
CA PHE A 7 -4.59 1.28 -11.20
C PHE A 7 -6.09 1.43 -10.98
N LYS A 8 -6.93 0.84 -11.85
CA LYS A 8 -8.38 0.74 -11.59
C LYS A 8 -8.75 -0.24 -10.48
N LYS A 9 -7.90 -1.25 -10.24
CA LYS A 9 -8.10 -2.25 -9.17
C LYS A 9 -7.41 -1.82 -7.87
N ALA A 10 -6.43 -0.93 -7.94
CA ALA A 10 -5.88 -0.28 -6.77
C ALA A 10 -6.94 0.67 -6.18
N SER A 11 -7.33 0.42 -4.94
CA SER A 11 -8.23 1.28 -4.17
C SER A 11 -7.67 2.69 -4.01
N THR A 12 -6.34 2.80 -3.86
CA THR A 12 -5.61 4.06 -3.71
C THR A 12 -4.15 3.91 -4.13
N ASN A 13 -3.55 4.98 -4.66
CA ASN A 13 -2.15 4.99 -5.08
C ASN A 13 -1.45 6.34 -4.79
N LYS A 14 -0.16 6.30 -4.46
CA LYS A 14 0.66 7.48 -4.14
C LYS A 14 2.09 7.35 -4.66
N LEU A 15 2.70 8.48 -5.04
CA LEU A 15 4.12 8.59 -5.39
C LEU A 15 4.97 8.82 -4.15
N PHE A 16 6.16 8.22 -4.13
CA PHE A 16 7.17 8.45 -3.09
C PHE A 16 8.58 8.10 -3.58
N GLN A 17 9.56 8.25 -2.70
CA GLN A 17 10.99 8.11 -2.96
C GLN A 17 11.43 9.01 -4.12
N ASN A 18 11.26 10.32 -3.97
CA ASN A 18 11.51 11.35 -5.00
C ASN A 18 10.80 11.06 -6.33
N ASN A 19 9.54 10.62 -6.25
CA ASN A 19 8.71 10.21 -7.40
C ASN A 19 9.25 9.03 -8.21
N SER A 20 10.17 8.23 -7.65
CA SER A 20 10.70 7.04 -8.33
C SER A 20 9.90 5.77 -8.04
N LYS A 21 9.00 5.81 -7.05
CA LYS A 21 8.15 4.69 -6.67
C LYS A 21 6.68 5.07 -6.58
N ILE A 22 5.82 4.10 -6.87
CA ILE A 22 4.39 4.15 -6.59
C ILE A 22 4.07 3.06 -5.59
N VAL A 23 3.24 3.37 -4.59
CA VAL A 23 2.57 2.39 -3.73
C VAL A 23 1.10 2.33 -4.08
N CYS A 24 0.54 1.13 -4.13
CA CYS A 24 -0.87 0.85 -4.35
C CYS A 24 -1.43 -0.01 -3.22
N GLY A 25 -2.60 0.36 -2.71
CA GLY A 25 -3.41 -0.50 -1.84
C GLY A 25 -4.22 -1.51 -2.65
N THR A 26 -4.45 -2.70 -2.09
CA THR A 26 -5.31 -3.73 -2.68
C THR A 26 -6.52 -4.04 -1.82
N ASP A 27 -7.56 -4.59 -2.44
CA ASP A 27 -8.77 -5.07 -1.75
C ASP A 27 -8.47 -6.25 -0.80
N GLU A 28 -7.41 -7.01 -1.10
CA GLU A 28 -6.90 -8.11 -0.27
C GLU A 28 -6.06 -7.65 0.93
N GLY A 29 -5.90 -6.33 1.11
CA GLY A 29 -5.20 -5.76 2.26
C GLY A 29 -3.68 -5.71 2.14
N ASN A 30 -3.12 -5.78 0.93
CA ASN A 30 -1.67 -5.71 0.72
C ASN A 30 -1.26 -4.37 0.09
N LEU A 31 0.00 -4.00 0.26
CA LEU A 31 0.62 -2.89 -0.47
C LEU A 31 1.51 -3.45 -1.58
N LEU A 32 1.33 -2.94 -2.80
CA LEU A 32 2.14 -3.27 -3.96
C LEU A 32 2.97 -2.05 -4.35
N PHE A 33 4.27 -2.27 -4.59
CA PHE A 33 5.19 -1.21 -4.99
C PHE A 33 5.59 -1.38 -6.45
N PHE A 34 5.67 -0.26 -7.17
CA PHE A 34 6.09 -0.21 -8.56
C PHE A 34 7.20 0.83 -8.72
N SER A 35 8.15 0.57 -9.60
CA SER A 35 9.06 1.61 -10.07
C SER A 35 8.34 2.49 -11.08
N TRP A 36 8.50 3.81 -10.95
CA TRP A 36 8.06 4.75 -11.96
C TRP A 36 8.72 4.40 -13.31
N ASP A 37 7.96 4.51 -14.40
CA ASP A 37 8.31 4.09 -15.76
C ASP A 37 8.60 2.58 -15.96
N ASN A 38 8.43 1.73 -14.94
CA ASN A 38 8.50 0.27 -15.08
C ASN A 38 7.33 -0.41 -14.35
N PHE A 39 6.18 -0.41 -15.01
CA PHE A 39 4.94 -0.91 -14.44
C PHE A 39 4.51 -2.30 -14.93
N GLY A 40 5.42 -3.03 -15.59
CA GLY A 40 5.12 -4.36 -16.10
C GLY A 40 4.88 -5.40 -14.99
N ASP A 41 5.47 -5.16 -13.81
CA ASP A 41 5.33 -6.00 -12.62
C ASP A 41 5.53 -5.14 -11.35
N CYS A 42 5.02 -5.61 -10.22
CA CYS A 42 5.34 -5.01 -8.92
C CYS A 42 6.80 -5.31 -8.57
N THR A 43 7.53 -4.29 -8.13
CA THR A 43 8.92 -4.44 -7.70
C THR A 43 9.06 -4.95 -6.27
N ASP A 44 8.01 -4.78 -5.46
CA ASP A 44 7.98 -5.25 -4.07
C ASP A 44 6.53 -5.38 -3.55
N ARG A 45 6.35 -6.06 -2.42
CA ARG A 45 5.06 -6.27 -1.75
C ARG A 45 5.22 -6.19 -0.24
N MET A 46 4.33 -5.48 0.44
CA MET A 46 4.22 -5.47 1.90
C MET A 46 2.88 -6.06 2.32
N LEU A 47 2.95 -7.12 3.12
CA LEU A 47 1.77 -7.76 3.69
C LEU A 47 1.31 -6.97 4.92
N ILE A 48 0.03 -6.63 4.98
CA ILE A 48 -0.56 -5.98 6.14
C ILE A 48 -1.36 -7.02 6.94
N PRO A 49 -0.98 -7.32 8.18
CA PRO A 49 -1.65 -8.33 8.97
C PRO A 49 -3.04 -7.87 9.43
N PHE A 50 -3.97 -8.81 9.42
CA PHE A 50 -5.29 -8.69 10.02
C PHE A 50 -5.18 -8.59 11.54
N VAL A 51 -6.12 -7.90 12.18
CA VAL A 51 -6.08 -7.67 13.63
C VAL A 51 -6.70 -8.81 14.43
N ASP A 52 -7.59 -9.59 13.84
CA ASP A 52 -8.30 -10.72 14.45
C ASP A 52 -7.85 -12.10 13.91
N GLY A 53 -6.89 -12.13 12.98
CA GLY A 53 -6.32 -13.37 12.43
C GLY A 53 -7.28 -14.17 11.55
N PHE A 54 -8.49 -13.66 11.28
CA PHE A 54 -9.41 -14.20 10.30
C PHE A 54 -9.18 -13.50 8.95
N GLU A 55 -9.03 -14.29 7.89
CA GLU A 55 -8.95 -13.82 6.51
C GLU A 55 -10.33 -13.31 6.05
N ASN A 56 -10.71 -12.12 6.48
CA ASN A 56 -11.77 -11.34 5.84
C ASN A 56 -11.13 -10.21 5.03
N ASP A 57 -11.77 -9.78 3.94
CA ASP A 57 -11.32 -8.66 3.09
C ASP A 57 -10.94 -7.44 3.95
N ASN A 58 -9.63 -7.14 4.06
CA ASN A 58 -9.11 -5.99 4.81
C ASN A 58 -8.53 -4.95 3.85
N SER A 59 -9.35 -4.52 2.91
CA SER A 59 -8.96 -3.60 1.84
C SER A 59 -8.24 -2.37 2.37
N VAL A 60 -7.16 -1.98 1.69
CA VAL A 60 -6.46 -0.72 1.99
C VAL A 60 -7.30 0.41 1.42
N GLU A 61 -8.00 1.17 2.25
CA GLU A 61 -8.92 2.23 1.79
C GLU A 61 -8.19 3.54 1.46
N HIS A 62 -7.15 3.87 2.24
CA HIS A 62 -6.44 5.14 2.08
C HIS A 62 -4.96 4.99 2.42
N ILE A 63 -4.11 5.73 1.71
CA ILE A 63 -2.67 5.84 1.95
C ILE A 63 -2.32 7.33 1.99
N GLN A 64 -1.76 7.79 3.10
CA GLN A 64 -1.24 9.15 3.24
C GLN A 64 0.26 9.09 3.54
N ILE A 65 1.07 9.50 2.57
CA ILE A 65 2.54 9.52 2.69
C ILE A 65 3.00 10.77 3.43
N TYR A 66 4.01 10.59 4.28
CA TYR A 66 4.66 11.58 5.11
C TYR A 66 6.18 11.43 5.01
N GLN A 67 6.88 12.54 4.77
CA GLN A 67 8.36 12.57 4.67
C GLN A 67 8.96 11.56 3.68
N ASP A 68 8.22 11.19 2.64
CA ASP A 68 8.68 10.34 1.52
C ASP A 68 9.08 8.90 1.88
N GLN A 69 8.88 8.51 3.14
CA GLN A 69 9.26 7.20 3.68
C GLN A 69 8.19 6.64 4.61
N PHE A 70 7.47 7.47 5.34
CA PHE A 70 6.42 7.01 6.25
C PHE A 70 5.06 7.14 5.59
N ALA A 71 4.11 6.29 5.97
CA ALA A 71 2.73 6.46 5.59
C ALA A 71 1.78 6.05 6.71
N ILE A 72 0.63 6.71 6.72
CA ILE A 72 -0.54 6.23 7.46
C ILE A 72 -1.45 5.56 6.45
N ILE A 73 -1.78 4.29 6.71
CA ILE A 73 -2.77 3.55 5.94
C ILE A 73 -4.02 3.30 6.78
N SER A 74 -5.18 3.39 6.15
CA SER A 74 -6.45 2.95 6.74
C SER A 74 -6.94 1.71 6.01
N THR A 75 -7.41 0.73 6.76
CA THR A 75 -7.97 -0.50 6.20
C THR A 75 -9.45 -0.66 6.57
N SER A 76 -10.19 -1.52 5.88
CA SER A 76 -11.63 -1.70 6.07
C SER A 76 -12.03 -2.25 7.45
N ASP A 77 -11.09 -2.88 8.18
CA ASP A 77 -11.22 -3.22 9.60
C ASP A 77 -11.37 -1.99 10.53
N GLY A 78 -11.24 -0.77 10.00
CA GLY A 78 -11.34 0.48 10.74
C GLY A 78 -10.07 0.87 11.48
N ILE A 79 -8.96 0.18 11.24
CA ILE A 79 -7.69 0.36 11.97
C ILE A 79 -6.73 1.19 11.14
N LEU A 80 -6.09 2.16 11.79
CA LEU A 80 -5.03 2.95 11.20
C LEU A 80 -3.69 2.29 11.50
N LYS A 81 -2.82 2.18 10.50
CA LYS A 81 -1.49 1.58 10.64
C LYS A 81 -0.44 2.57 10.14
N VAL A 82 0.60 2.76 10.94
CA VAL A 82 1.78 3.55 10.55
C VAL A 82 2.79 2.60 9.96
N VAL A 83 3.23 2.87 8.74
CA VAL A 83 4.18 2.06 8.01
C VAL A 83 5.37 2.89 7.57
N GLU A 84 6.54 2.26 7.48
CA GLU A 84 7.74 2.81 6.88
C GLU A 84 8.03 2.03 5.59
N PHE A 85 8.19 2.72 4.48
CA PHE A 85 8.57 2.14 3.20
C PHE A 85 10.09 2.08 3.10
N PHE A 86 10.62 0.92 2.70
CA PHE A 86 12.06 0.65 2.64
C PHE A 86 12.75 1.01 3.98
N PRO A 87 12.46 0.26 5.07
CA PRO A 87 12.46 -1.21 5.08
C PRO A 87 11.12 -1.98 5.03
N ASN A 88 9.97 -1.34 4.73
CA ASN A 88 8.64 -1.99 4.67
C ASN A 88 8.19 -2.56 6.02
N GLU A 89 8.18 -1.72 7.04
CA GLU A 89 7.87 -2.09 8.42
C GLU A 89 6.56 -1.45 8.90
N ILE A 90 5.85 -2.15 9.79
CA ILE A 90 4.71 -1.59 10.52
C ILE A 90 5.23 -1.06 11.86
N LEU A 91 5.15 0.24 12.04
CA LEU A 91 5.63 0.93 13.24
C LEU A 91 4.60 0.95 14.36
N GLY A 92 3.32 0.90 14.02
CA GLY A 92 2.23 0.94 15.01
C GLY A 92 0.84 0.82 14.39
N LYS A 93 -0.15 0.58 15.24
CA LYS A 93 -1.57 0.51 14.89
C LYS A 93 -2.43 1.24 15.94
N PHE A 94 -3.52 1.86 15.49
CA PHE A 94 -4.47 2.60 16.30
C PHE A 94 -5.90 2.12 16.06
#